data_AF-A0A838PGZ6-F1
#
_entry.id   AF-A0A838PGZ6-F1
#
_cell.length_a   1.000
_cell.length_b   1.000
_cell.length_c   1.000
_cell.angle_alpha   90.00
_cell.angle_beta   90.00
_cell.angle_gamma   90.00
#
_symmetry.space_group_name_H-M   'P 1'
#
loop_
_entity.id
_entity.type
_entity.pdbx_description
1 polymer ?
#
loop_
_entity_poly.entity_id
_entity_poly.type
_entity_poly.pdbx_seq_one_letter_code
_entity_poly.pdbx_strand_id
1 'polypeptide(L)' 'MSFDLTTTELAVAVAAGIVGAGYIAFILVPAVASYGRLWEKAAAGFLSLFILATLLGMGASLGLAIVWSYDRYGT' A
#
# COMPACT_ATOMS: atom_id res chain seq x y z
N MET A 1 -22.60 -8.42 13.34
CA MET A 1 -22.10 -9.02 12.08
C MET A 1 -20.89 -9.83 12.46
N SER A 2 -20.93 -11.17 12.36
CA SER A 2 -19.75 -12.00 12.58
C SER A 2 -18.92 -11.98 11.30
N PHE A 3 -17.65 -11.59 11.40
CA PHE A 3 -16.72 -11.64 10.27
C PHE A 3 -16.00 -12.98 10.33
N ASP A 4 -16.48 -13.97 9.59
CA ASP A 4 -15.81 -15.27 9.40
C ASP A 4 -14.65 -15.10 8.41
N LEU A 5 -13.56 -14.48 8.88
CA LEU A 5 -12.34 -14.28 8.09
C LEU A 5 -11.36 -15.41 8.40
N THR A 6 -10.77 -15.98 7.36
CA THR A 6 -9.59 -16.85 7.50
C THR A 6 -8.40 -16.05 8.02
N THR A 7 -7.43 -16.72 8.65
CA THR A 7 -6.22 -16.05 9.17
C THR A 7 -5.48 -15.28 8.07
N THR A 8 -5.46 -15.81 6.84
CA THR A 8 -4.84 -15.14 5.69
C THR A 8 -5.59 -13.86 5.33
N GLU A 9 -6.91 -13.89 5.25
CA GLU A 9 -7.72 -12.69 4.97
C GLU A 9 -7.55 -11.64 6.07
N LEU A 10 -7.52 -12.06 7.33
CA LEU A 10 -7.25 -11.17 8.46
C LEU A 10 -5.86 -10.53 8.35
N ALA A 11 -4.82 -11.31 8.01
CA ALA A 11 -3.46 -10.80 7.85
C ALA A 11 -3.37 -9.78 6.70
N VAL A 12 -4.00 -10.07 5.56
CA VAL A 12 -4.04 -9.13 4.42
C VAL A 12 -4.83 -7.87 4.78
N ALA A 13 -5.95 -8.00 5.48
CA ALA A 13 -6.76 -6.86 5.90
C ALA A 13 -5.99 -5.92 6.85
N VAL A 14 -5.29 -6.48 7.84
CA VAL A 14 -4.46 -5.70 8.78
C VAL A 14 -3.28 -5.05 8.04
N ALA A 15 -2.59 -5.79 7.17
CA ALA A 15 -1.51 -5.24 6.36
C ALA A 15 -1.98 -4.09 5.46
N ALA A 16 -3.13 -4.25 4.80
CA ALA A 16 -3.75 -3.19 3.99
C ALA A 16 -4.11 -1.97 4.84
N GLY A 17 -4.64 -2.18 6.05
CA GLY A 17 -4.94 -1.11 7.00
C GLY A 17 -3.69 -0.32 7.41
N ILE A 18 -2.59 -1.00 7.74
CA ILE A 18 -1.32 -0.37 8.12
C ILE A 18 -0.74 0.42 6.94
N VAL A 19 -0.68 -0.19 5.75
CA VAL A 19 -0.17 0.48 4.54
C VAL A 19 -1.02 1.68 4.18
N GLY A 20 -2.35 1.56 4.23
CA GLY A 20 -3.27 2.66 3.97
C GLY A 20 -3.13 3.80 4.96
N ALA A 21 -3.03 3.49 6.27
CA ALA A 21 -2.79 4.49 7.30
C ALA A 21 -1.45 5.21 7.11
N GLY A 22 -0.39 4.47 6.78
CA GLY A 22 0.93 5.03 6.47
C GLY A 22 0.91 5.94 5.23
N TYR A 23 0.24 5.51 4.16
CA TYR A 23 0.06 6.34 2.96
C TYR A 23 -0.63 7.66 3.27
N ILE A 24 -1.72 7.62 4.03
CA ILE A 24 -2.45 8.84 4.41
C ILE A 24 -1.56 9.76 5.23
N ALA A 25 -0.98 9.24 6.32
CA ALA A 25 -0.24 10.04 7.28
C ALA A 25 1.08 10.61 6.73
N PHE A 26 1.85 9.80 6.00
CA PHE A 26 3.22 10.17 5.59
C PHE A 26 3.32 10.67 4.15
N ILE A 27 2.32 10.43 3.30
CA ILE A 27 2.40 10.80 1.87
C ILE A 27 1.27 11.76 1.51
N LEU A 28 0.02 11.34 1.65
CA LEU A 28 -1.12 12.11 1.14
C LEU A 28 -1.31 13.43 1.90
N VAL A 29 -1.34 13.39 3.24
CA VAL A 29 -1.50 14.57 4.09
C VAL A 29 -0.43 15.64 3.82
N PRO A 30 0.88 15.33 3.87
CA PRO A 30 1.89 16.33 3.56
C PRO A 30 1.83 16.80 2.10
N ALA A 31 1.57 15.91 1.14
CA ALA A 31 1.49 16.28 -0.27
C ALA A 31 0.40 17.32 -0.56
N VAL A 32 -0.79 17.17 0.03
CA VAL A 32 -1.88 18.14 -0.17
C VAL A 32 -1.77 19.36 0.74
N ALA A 33 -1.02 19.28 1.84
CA ALA A 33 -0.76 20.41 2.72
C ALA A 33 0.20 21.44 2.10
N SER A 34 1.10 21.03 1.20
CA SER A 34 2.08 21.90 0.56
C SER A 34 1.51 22.92 -0.44
N TYR A 35 0.27 22.74 -0.91
CA TYR A 35 -0.31 23.58 -1.97
C TYR A 35 -1.43 24.49 -1.44
N GLY A 36 -1.54 25.70 -2.00
CA GLY A 36 -2.57 26.66 -1.62
C GLY A 36 -3.90 26.46 -2.37
N ARG A 37 -3.85 26.10 -3.66
CA ARG A 37 -5.04 26.00 -4.52
C ARG A 37 -5.60 24.58 -4.54
N LEU A 38 -6.94 24.46 -4.54
CA LEU A 38 -7.64 23.17 -4.54
C LEU A 38 -7.28 22.28 -5.74
N TRP A 39 -7.11 22.87 -6.93
CA TRP A 39 -6.72 22.15 -8.14
C TRP A 39 -5.30 21.54 -8.06
N GLU A 40 -4.38 22.23 -7.40
CA GLU A 40 -3.02 21.74 -7.18
C GLU A 40 -3.01 20.60 -6.17
N LYS A 41 -3.83 20.69 -5.11
CA LYS A 41 -4.02 19.61 -4.14
C LYS A 41 -4.59 18.35 -4.79
N ALA A 42 -5.55 18.50 -5.69
CA ALA A 42 -6.13 17.37 -6.43
C ALA A 42 -5.08 16.68 -7.31
N ALA A 43 -4.27 17.46 -8.05
CA ALA A 43 -3.19 16.93 -8.87
C ALA A 43 -2.10 16.26 -8.02
N ALA A 44 -1.72 16.85 -6.89
CA ALA A 44 -0.74 16.28 -5.96
C ALA A 44 -1.24 14.96 -5.34
N GLY A 45 -2.51 14.91 -4.92
CA GLY A 45 -3.13 13.69 -4.41
C GLY A 45 -3.25 12.60 -5.47
N PHE A 46 -3.49 12.96 -6.74
CA PHE A 46 -3.45 12.01 -7.85
C PHE A 46 -2.02 11.46 -8.06
N LEU A 47 -1.01 12.32 -8.03
CA LEU A 47 0.38 11.90 -8.20
C LEU A 47 0.85 11.00 -7.05
N SER A 48 0.39 11.22 -5.82
CA SER A 48 0.74 10.36 -4.68
C SER A 48 0.19 8.93 -4.81
N LEU A 49 -0.89 8.71 -5.58
CA LEU A 49 -1.35 7.35 -5.89
C LEU A 49 -0.32 6.57 -6.70
N PHE A 50 0.48 7.23 -7.53
CA PHE A 50 1.57 6.59 -8.27
C PHE A 50 2.65 6.05 -7.31
N ILE A 51 2.92 6.78 -6.23
CA ILE A 51 3.84 6.34 -5.16
C ILE A 51 3.25 5.12 -4.45
N LEU A 52 1.96 5.16 -4.08
CA LEU A 52 1.28 4.03 -3.46
C LEU A 52 1.31 2.78 -4.36
N ALA A 53 0.98 2.94 -5.64
CA ALA A 53 1.02 1.85 -6.62
C ALA A 53 2.43 1.28 -6.78
N THR A 54 3.45 2.13 -6.79
CA THR A 54 4.85 1.72 -6.89
C THR A 54 5.31 0.94 -5.65
N LEU A 55 4.97 1.41 -4.46
CA LEU A 55 5.29 0.72 -3.20
C LEU A 55 4.59 -0.64 -3.11
N LEU A 56 3.31 -0.71 -3.49
CA LEU A 56 2.56 -1.97 -3.55
C LEU A 56 3.14 -2.92 -4.59
N GLY A 57 3.43 -2.42 -5.80
CA GLY A 57 4.00 -3.21 -6.88
C GLY A 57 5.38 -3.78 -6.54
N MET A 58 6.26 -2.97 -5.96
CA MET A 58 7.57 -3.45 -5.48
C MET A 58 7.43 -4.42 -4.32
N GLY A 59 6.60 -4.12 -3.31
CA GLY A 59 6.39 -5.01 -2.17
C GLY A 59 5.84 -6.37 -2.59
N ALA A 60 4.81 -6.38 -3.46
CA ALA A 60 4.21 -7.60 -3.98
C ALA A 60 5.19 -8.41 -4.85
N SER A 61 5.93 -7.74 -5.75
CA SER A 61 6.91 -8.43 -6.60
C SER A 61 8.07 -9.02 -5.79
N LEU A 62 8.58 -8.33 -4.77
CA LEU A 62 9.58 -8.90 -3.86
C LEU A 62 9.02 -10.09 -3.08
N GLY A 63 7.81 -9.96 -2.52
CA GLY A 63 7.17 -11.06 -1.79
C GLY A 63 7.00 -12.31 -2.66
N LEU A 64 6.51 -12.13 -3.89
CA LEU A 64 6.38 -13.22 -4.86
C LEU A 64 7.73 -13.81 -5.26
N ALA A 65 8.75 -12.98 -5.46
CA ALA A 65 10.10 -13.45 -5.80
C ALA A 65 10.68 -14.33 -4.68
N ILE A 66 10.45 -13.98 -3.42
CA ILE A 66 10.87 -14.77 -2.25
C ILE A 66 10.14 -16.11 -2.22
N VAL A 67 8.81 -16.11 -2.36
CA VAL A 67 8.01 -17.34 -2.39
C VAL A 67 8.47 -18.26 -3.52
N TRP A 68 8.67 -17.70 -4.72
CA TRP A 68 9.17 -18.43 -5.87
C TRP A 68 10.57 -19.01 -5.63
N SER A 69 11.46 -18.27 -4.96
CA SER A 69 12.79 -18.76 -4.61
C SER A 69 12.72 -19.95 -3.66
N TYR A 70 11.85 -19.91 -2.63
CA TYR A 70 11.69 -21.04 -1.71
C TYR A 70 11.09 -22.26 -2.39
N ASP A 71 10.11 -22.08 -3.27
CA ASP A 71 9.53 -23.17 -4.07
C ASP A 71 10.57 -23.81 -5.01
N ARG A 72 11.44 -22.98 -5.62
CA ARG A 72 12.41 -23.44 -6.60
C ARG A 72 13.64 -24.14 -5.99
N TYR A 73 14.10 -23.66 -4.83
CA TYR A 73 15.37 -24.06 -4.22
C TYR A 73 15.22 -24.73 -2.84
N GLY A 74 14.03 -24.72 -2.24
CA GLY A 74 13.73 -25.51 -1.05
C GLY A 74 13.70 -26.99 -1.41
N THR A 75 14.55 -27.78 -0.76
CA THR A 75 14.62 -29.25 -0.90
C THR A 75 13.36 -29.94 -0.43
#